data_AF-A0A537SLZ6-F1
#
_entry.id   AF-A0A537SLZ6-F1
#
_cell.length_a   1.000
_cell.length_b   1.000
_cell.length_c   1.000
_cell.angle_alpha   90.00
_cell.angle_beta   90.00
_cell.angle_gamma   90.00
#
_symmetry.space_group_name_H-M   'P 1'
#
loop_
_entity.id
_entity.type
_entity.pdbx_description
1 polymer ?
#
loop_
_entity_poly.entity_id
_entity_poly.type
_entity_poly.pdbx_seq_one_letter_code
_entity_poly.pdbx_strand_id
1 'polypeptide(L)'
;MKMSSGEQYRAKAAEFRALLTNTPRSPNETRDLRDLAQTYTTLAENEEWMAANMDKVIQRRKNYDERTVLAEEEERILKCLGAALLMRWNTVPIKLQRELFDCAGTLDDLQQSKPLRERIARFLHNHKNDQQSSD
;
A
#
# COMPACT_ATOMS: atom_id res chain seq x y z
N MET A 1 32.17 -22.74 -9.17
CA MET A 1 30.71 -22.51 -9.25
C MET A 1 30.19 -22.36 -7.83
N LYS A 2 29.63 -21.20 -7.47
CA LYS A 2 29.16 -20.93 -6.09
C LYS A 2 27.76 -21.54 -5.95
N MET A 3 27.53 -22.41 -4.97
CA MET A 3 26.20 -22.99 -4.72
C MET A 3 25.20 -21.89 -4.34
N SER A 4 23.99 -21.96 -4.89
CA SER A 4 22.88 -21.08 -4.54
C SER A 4 22.44 -21.30 -3.08
N SER A 5 21.77 -20.30 -2.48
CA SER A 5 21.29 -20.39 -1.10
C SER A 5 20.36 -21.60 -0.89
N GLY A 6 19.47 -21.88 -1.85
CA GLY A 6 18.56 -23.04 -1.82
C GLY A 6 19.30 -24.39 -1.86
N GLU A 7 20.34 -24.52 -2.67
CA GLU A 7 21.18 -25.73 -2.71
C GLU A 7 21.94 -25.94 -1.39
N GLN A 8 22.43 -24.86 -0.77
CA GLN A 8 23.08 -24.95 0.54
C GLN A 8 22.12 -25.42 1.64
N TYR A 9 20.87 -24.94 1.63
CA TYR A 9 19.86 -25.39 2.58
C TYR A 9 19.48 -26.87 2.37
N ARG A 10 19.40 -27.34 1.11
CA ARG A 10 19.19 -28.77 0.82
C ARG A 10 20.35 -29.64 1.29
N ALA A 11 21.59 -29.20 1.05
CA ALA A 11 22.77 -29.92 1.51
C ALA A 11 22.74 -30.09 3.03
N LYS A 12 22.45 -29.01 3.78
CA LYS A 12 22.29 -29.08 5.24
C LYS A 12 21.14 -29.99 5.68
N ALA A 13 19.98 -29.93 5.02
CA ALA A 13 18.88 -30.84 5.33
C ALA A 13 19.26 -32.32 5.13
N ALA A 14 20.03 -32.62 4.08
CA ALA A 14 20.54 -33.96 3.81
C ALA A 14 21.56 -34.41 4.87
N GLU A 15 22.44 -33.52 5.33
CA GLU A 15 23.39 -33.81 6.42
C GLU A 15 22.66 -34.19 7.72
N PHE A 16 21.64 -33.42 8.13
CA PHE A 16 20.86 -33.75 9.33
C PHE A 16 20.07 -35.05 9.19
N ARG A 17 19.54 -35.37 8.00
CA ARG A 17 18.88 -36.66 7.71
C ARG A 17 19.87 -37.83 7.73
N ALA A 18 21.09 -37.64 7.22
CA ALA A 18 22.13 -38.65 7.26
C ALA A 18 22.58 -38.93 8.70
N LEU A 19 22.69 -37.88 9.53
CA LEU A 19 23.00 -38.03 10.96
C LEU A 19 21.94 -38.88 11.67
N LEU A 20 20.66 -38.72 11.35
CA LEU A 20 19.58 -39.54 11.91
C LEU A 20 19.69 -41.04 11.57
N THR A 21 20.28 -41.38 10.42
CA THR A 21 20.37 -42.77 9.93
C THR A 21 21.61 -43.48 10.46
N ASN A 22 22.72 -42.74 10.66
CA ASN A 22 24.03 -43.32 10.92
C ASN A 22 24.45 -43.36 12.40
N THR A 23 23.68 -42.77 13.32
CA THR A 23 24.08 -42.66 14.73
C THR A 23 22.89 -42.85 15.68
N PRO A 24 22.94 -43.85 16.58
CA PRO A 24 21.96 -43.98 17.66
C PRO A 24 22.04 -42.77 18.59
N ARG A 25 20.92 -42.08 18.82
CA ARG A 25 20.82 -40.90 19.69
C ARG A 25 19.66 -41.01 20.65
N SER A 26 19.66 -40.13 21.66
CA SER A 26 18.51 -40.03 22.55
C SER A 26 17.25 -39.59 21.76
N PRO A 27 16.04 -39.91 22.26
CA PRO A 27 14.79 -39.50 21.61
C PRO A 27 14.67 -37.98 21.42
N ASN A 28 15.22 -37.19 22.35
CA ASN A 28 15.20 -35.72 22.29
C ASN A 28 16.10 -35.20 21.17
N GLU A 29 17.35 -35.65 21.10
CA GLU A 29 18.28 -35.25 20.03
C GLU A 29 17.78 -35.70 18.65
N THR A 30 17.11 -36.84 18.58
CA THR A 30 16.49 -37.35 17.33
C THR A 30 15.35 -36.44 16.87
N ARG A 31 14.55 -35.89 17.79
CA ARG A 31 13.49 -34.93 17.47
C ARG A 31 14.11 -33.63 16.97
N ASP A 32 15.07 -33.08 17.69
CA ASP A 32 15.65 -31.77 17.37
C ASP A 32 16.38 -31.79 16.00
N LEU A 33 17.08 -32.89 15.67
CA LEU A 33 17.71 -33.07 14.35
C LEU A 33 16.67 -33.21 13.21
N ARG A 34 15.53 -33.84 13.49
CA ARG A 34 14.41 -33.94 12.53
C ARG A 34 13.80 -32.57 12.27
N ASP A 35 13.56 -31.80 13.32
CA ASP A 35 13.00 -30.45 13.23
C ASP A 35 13.93 -29.53 12.46
N LEU A 36 15.24 -29.67 12.68
CA LEU A 36 16.26 -28.91 11.95
C LEU A 36 16.33 -29.29 10.47
N ALA A 37 16.28 -30.57 10.13
CA ALA A 37 16.21 -31.04 8.74
C ALA A 37 14.94 -30.52 8.02
N GLN A 38 13.81 -30.49 8.73
CA GLN A 38 12.57 -29.96 8.19
C GLN A 38 12.66 -28.45 7.94
N THR A 39 13.21 -27.71 8.90
CA THR A 39 13.42 -26.25 8.79
C THR A 39 14.29 -25.90 7.58
N TYR A 40 15.41 -26.62 7.39
CA TYR A 40 16.28 -26.39 6.23
C TYR A 40 15.61 -26.78 4.90
N THR A 41 14.68 -27.74 4.91
CA THR A 41 13.90 -28.08 3.71
C THR A 41 12.92 -26.96 3.36
N THR A 42 12.19 -26.44 4.36
CA THR A 42 11.28 -25.30 4.16
C THR A 42 12.03 -24.06 3.70
N LEU A 43 13.23 -23.79 4.22
CA LEU A 43 14.05 -22.66 3.77
C LEU A 43 14.48 -22.81 2.30
N ALA A 44 14.84 -24.02 1.87
CA ALA A 44 15.16 -24.29 0.46
C ALA A 44 13.95 -24.06 -0.46
N GLU A 45 12.79 -24.58 -0.07
CA GLU A 45 11.53 -24.41 -0.83
C GLU A 45 11.11 -22.93 -0.89
N ASN A 46 11.26 -22.20 0.21
CA ASN A 46 11.00 -20.77 0.25
C ASN A 46 11.93 -19.99 -0.67
N GLU A 47 13.22 -20.34 -0.71
CA GLU A 47 14.20 -19.69 -1.58
C GLU A 47 13.88 -19.93 -3.05
N GLU A 48 13.50 -21.16 -3.42
CA GLU A 48 13.08 -21.46 -4.79
C GLU A 48 11.79 -20.78 -5.18
N TRP A 49 10.82 -20.76 -4.28
CA TRP A 49 9.59 -20.03 -4.49
C TRP A 49 9.87 -18.54 -4.67
N MET A 50 10.73 -17.96 -3.83
CA MET A 50 11.15 -16.57 -3.99
C MET A 50 11.81 -16.35 -5.34
N ALA A 51 12.79 -17.18 -5.73
CA ALA A 51 13.50 -17.06 -7.00
C ALA A 51 12.55 -17.13 -8.22
N ALA A 52 11.60 -18.06 -8.21
CA ALA A 52 10.61 -18.22 -9.27
C ALA A 52 9.54 -17.10 -9.29
N ASN A 53 9.35 -16.40 -8.18
CA ASN A 53 8.29 -15.41 -8.01
C ASN A 53 8.82 -13.98 -7.80
N MET A 54 10.14 -13.76 -7.85
CA MET A 54 10.79 -12.44 -7.69
C MET A 54 10.22 -11.42 -8.67
N ASP A 55 10.11 -11.78 -9.95
CA ASP A 55 9.58 -10.88 -10.98
C ASP A 55 8.16 -10.43 -10.67
N LYS A 56 7.31 -11.34 -10.18
CA LYS A 56 5.93 -11.02 -9.80
C LYS A 56 5.88 -10.11 -8.58
N VAL A 57 6.75 -10.33 -7.59
CA VAL A 57 6.84 -9.48 -6.39
C VAL A 57 7.33 -8.08 -6.75
N ILE A 58 8.33 -7.96 -7.63
CA ILE A 58 8.86 -6.69 -8.11
C ILE A 58 7.81 -5.94 -8.94
N GLN A 59 7.14 -6.62 -9.88
CA GLN A 59 6.06 -6.03 -10.68
C GLN A 59 4.91 -5.54 -9.80
N ARG A 60 4.50 -6.33 -8.81
CA ARG A 60 3.44 -5.92 -7.87
C ARG A 60 3.84 -4.64 -7.13
N ARG A 61 5.07 -4.57 -6.61
CA ARG A 61 5.57 -3.37 -5.92
C ARG A 61 5.57 -2.14 -6.83
N LYS A 62 6.06 -2.28 -8.07
CA LYS A 62 6.04 -1.20 -9.07
C LYS A 62 4.62 -0.69 -9.33
N ASN A 63 3.65 -1.60 -9.51
CA ASN A 63 2.27 -1.20 -9.77
C ASN A 63 1.61 -0.49 -8.57
N TYR A 64 1.99 -0.84 -7.34
CA TYR A 64 1.53 -0.11 -6.16
C TYR A 64 2.13 1.30 -6.11
N ASP A 65 3.44 1.42 -6.35
CA ASP A 65 4.15 2.69 -6.35
C ASP A 65 3.65 3.64 -7.45
N GLU A 66 3.40 3.12 -8.65
CA GLU A 66 2.81 3.86 -9.75
C GLU A 66 1.38 4.33 -9.41
N ARG A 67 0.57 3.47 -8.79
CA ARG A 67 -0.78 3.86 -8.32
C ARG A 67 -0.74 4.93 -7.23
N THR A 68 0.23 4.89 -6.32
CA THR A 68 0.38 5.93 -5.29
C THR A 68 0.83 7.24 -5.89
N VAL A 69 1.78 7.23 -6.82
CA VAL A 69 2.23 8.43 -7.53
C VAL A 69 1.09 9.04 -8.37
N LEU A 70 0.30 8.20 -9.06
CA LEU A 70 -0.88 8.66 -9.79
C LEU A 70 -1.92 9.30 -8.85
N ALA A 71 -2.19 8.69 -7.70
CA ALA A 71 -3.12 9.25 -6.72
C ALA A 71 -2.63 10.59 -6.15
N GLU A 72 -1.34 10.74 -5.87
CA GLU A 72 -0.75 12.00 -5.41
C GLU A 72 -0.79 13.10 -6.48
N GLU A 73 -0.52 12.75 -7.74
CA GLU A 73 -0.61 13.68 -8.87
C GLU A 73 -2.05 14.12 -9.13
N GLU A 74 -3.00 13.18 -9.13
CA GLU A 74 -4.44 13.47 -9.25
C GLU A 74 -4.91 14.37 -8.11
N GLU A 75 -4.50 14.10 -6.86
CA GLU A 75 -4.81 14.95 -5.71
C GLU A 75 -4.24 16.37 -5.89
N ARG A 76 -3.01 16.49 -6.43
CA ARG A 76 -2.39 17.79 -6.71
C ARG A 76 -3.14 18.55 -7.80
N ILE A 77 -3.53 17.89 -8.89
CA ILE A 77 -4.33 18.47 -9.97
C ILE A 77 -5.66 18.97 -9.41
N LEU A 78 -6.36 18.16 -8.62
CA LEU A 78 -7.63 18.53 -8.00
C LEU A 78 -7.46 19.70 -7.01
N LYS A 79 -6.38 19.74 -6.23
CA LYS A 79 -6.05 20.89 -5.35
C LYS A 79 -5.86 22.18 -6.16
N CYS A 80 -5.11 22.14 -7.25
CA CYS A 80 -4.87 23.30 -8.11
C CYS A 80 -6.16 23.79 -8.79
N LEU A 81 -6.97 22.87 -9.34
CA LEU A 81 -8.25 23.20 -9.96
C LEU A 81 -9.25 23.73 -8.94
N GLY A 82 -9.33 23.12 -7.75
CA GLY A 82 -10.15 23.57 -6.64
C GLY A 82 -9.77 24.97 -6.17
N ALA A 83 -8.48 25.25 -6.00
CA ALA A 83 -7.99 26.59 -5.65
C ALA A 83 -8.37 27.63 -6.71
N ALA A 84 -8.17 27.33 -8.00
CA ALA A 84 -8.56 28.23 -9.09
C ALA A 84 -10.08 28.49 -9.14
N LEU A 85 -10.89 27.46 -8.87
CA LEU A 85 -12.35 27.58 -8.77
C LEU A 85 -12.76 28.45 -7.57
N LEU A 86 -12.11 28.27 -6.42
CA LEU A 86 -12.35 29.08 -5.22
C LEU A 86 -11.98 30.55 -5.43
N MET A 87 -10.86 30.82 -6.10
CA MET A 87 -10.44 32.18 -6.47
C MET A 87 -11.44 32.85 -7.42
N ARG A 88 -12.23 32.08 -8.17
CA ARG A 88 -13.25 32.62 -9.09
C ARG A 88 -14.67 32.40 -8.59
N TRP A 89 -14.84 31.94 -7.34
CA TRP A 89 -16.12 31.48 -6.81
C TRP A 89 -17.21 32.54 -6.94
N ASN A 90 -16.89 33.80 -6.66
CA ASN A 90 -17.83 34.93 -6.77
C ASN A 90 -18.24 35.28 -8.21
N THR A 91 -17.47 34.85 -9.22
CA THR A 91 -17.79 35.04 -10.65
C THR A 91 -18.62 33.89 -11.21
N VAL A 92 -18.80 32.81 -10.44
CA VAL A 92 -19.62 31.67 -10.82
C VAL A 92 -21.09 31.98 -10.55
N PRO A 93 -22.00 31.74 -11.51
CA PRO A 93 -23.44 31.86 -11.29
C PRO A 93 -23.93 31.04 -10.08
N ILE A 94 -24.81 31.63 -9.27
CA ILE A 94 -25.33 31.02 -8.02
C ILE A 94 -25.90 29.61 -8.23
N LYS A 95 -26.54 29.37 -9.39
CA LYS A 95 -27.06 28.03 -9.75
C LYS A 95 -25.94 26.99 -9.83
N LEU A 96 -24.82 27.34 -10.47
CA LEU A 96 -23.65 26.46 -10.60
C LEU A 96 -22.90 26.31 -9.27
N GLN A 97 -22.83 27.35 -8.44
CA GLN A 97 -22.30 27.22 -7.08
C GLN A 97 -23.07 26.19 -6.26
N ARG A 98 -24.40 26.19 -6.37
CA ARG A 98 -25.27 25.25 -5.66
C ARG A 98 -25.13 23.83 -6.18
N GLU A 99 -25.10 23.65 -7.51
CA GLU A 99 -24.86 22.34 -8.13
C GLU A 99 -23.49 21.77 -7.76
N LEU A 100 -22.42 22.58 -7.79
CA LEU A 100 -21.07 22.16 -7.38
C LEU A 100 -21.03 21.76 -5.90
N PHE A 101 -21.73 22.51 -5.03
CA PHE A 101 -21.83 22.19 -3.62
C PHE A 101 -22.62 20.89 -3.35
N ASP A 102 -23.72 20.69 -4.07
CA ASP A 102 -24.53 19.48 -3.94
C ASP A 102 -23.77 18.25 -4.50
N CYS A 103 -23.07 18.38 -5.63
CA CYS A 103 -22.18 17.34 -6.17
C CYS A 103 -21.06 16.98 -5.20
N ALA A 104 -20.39 17.97 -4.59
CA ALA A 104 -19.37 17.73 -3.57
C ALA A 104 -19.93 17.00 -2.33
N GLY A 105 -21.20 17.21 -2.00
CA GLY A 105 -21.91 16.49 -0.94
C GLY A 105 -22.33 15.06 -1.29
N THR A 106 -22.29 14.67 -2.57
CA THR A 106 -22.64 13.31 -3.04
C THR A 106 -21.43 12.44 -3.38
N LEU A 107 -20.27 13.03 -3.69
CA LEU A 107 -19.07 12.32 -4.17
C LEU A 107 -18.27 11.63 -3.07
N ASP A 108 -18.23 12.22 -1.89
CA ASP A 108 -17.80 11.54 -0.67
C ASP A 108 -19.09 10.98 -0.04
N ASP A 109 -19.06 9.79 0.56
CA ASP A 109 -20.22 9.02 1.07
C ASP A 109 -20.82 9.73 2.32
N LEU A 110 -21.10 11.02 2.15
CA LEU A 110 -21.25 12.09 3.13
C LEU A 110 -22.66 12.20 3.68
N GLN A 111 -23.52 11.21 3.40
CA GLN A 111 -24.81 11.12 4.03
C GLN A 111 -24.71 11.10 5.57
N GLN A 112 -23.54 10.73 6.13
CA GLN A 112 -23.30 10.68 7.58
C GLN A 112 -22.50 11.86 8.16
N SER A 113 -22.02 12.82 7.35
CA SER A 113 -21.18 13.93 7.86
C SER A 113 -21.83 15.30 7.65
N LYS A 114 -22.95 15.54 8.36
CA LYS A 114 -23.43 16.91 8.64
C LYS A 114 -22.29 17.89 9.00
N PRO A 115 -21.28 17.53 9.82
CA PRO A 115 -20.17 18.43 10.13
C PRO A 115 -19.28 18.80 8.93
N LEU A 116 -19.08 17.94 7.93
CA LEU A 116 -18.23 18.29 6.78
C LEU A 116 -18.96 19.22 5.81
N ARG A 117 -20.26 19.00 5.55
CA ARG A 117 -21.06 19.91 4.70
C ARG A 117 -21.09 21.32 5.26
N GLU A 118 -21.22 21.48 6.58
CA GLU A 118 -21.12 22.77 7.26
C GLU A 118 -19.71 23.38 7.21
N ARG A 119 -18.65 22.56 7.27
CA ARG A 119 -17.26 23.03 7.10
C ARG A 119 -17.02 23.55 5.68
N ILE A 120 -17.51 22.85 4.66
CA ILE A 120 -17.43 23.30 3.26
C ILE A 120 -18.19 24.61 3.07
N ALA A 121 -19.42 24.71 3.62
CA ALA A 121 -20.21 25.94 3.53
C ALA A 121 -19.51 27.14 4.21
N ARG A 122 -18.96 26.95 5.41
CA ARG A 122 -18.17 27.99 6.11
C ARG A 122 -16.92 28.39 5.33
N PHE A 123 -16.21 27.41 4.76
CA PHE A 123 -15.02 27.63 3.97
C PHE A 123 -15.31 28.47 2.71
N LEU A 124 -16.38 28.13 1.97
CA LEU A 124 -16.83 28.91 0.81
C LEU A 124 -17.28 30.33 1.19
N HIS A 125 -17.89 30.50 2.36
CA HIS A 125 -18.30 31.81 2.86
C HIS A 125 -17.10 32.70 3.25
N ASN A 126 -16.06 32.13 3.86
CA ASN A 126 -14.84 32.88 4.20
C ASN A 126 -14.09 33.34 2.94
N HIS A 127 -13.96 32.47 1.95
CA HIS A 127 -13.34 32.82 0.67
C HIS A 127 -14.15 33.81 -0.18
N LYS A 128 -15.45 33.97 0.10
CA LYS A 128 -16.26 35.05 -0.48
C LYS A 128 -15.88 36.43 0.08
N ASN A 129 -15.49 36.51 1.35
CA ASN A 129 -15.19 37.77 2.04
C ASN A 129 -13.74 38.23 1.85
N ASP A 130 -12.80 37.31 1.62
CA ASP A 130 -11.38 37.63 1.36
C ASP A 130 -11.15 38.40 0.04
N GLN A 131 -12.08 38.29 -0.93
CA GLN A 131 -12.04 39.09 -2.16
C GLN A 131 -12.64 40.50 -2.00
N GLN A 132 -13.39 40.77 -0.94
CA GLN A 132 -13.99 42.09 -0.68
C GLN A 132 -13.11 42.99 0.20
N SER A 133 -12.00 42.48 0.73
CA SER A 133 -11.11 43.17 1.66
C SER A 133 -9.76 43.59 1.04
N SER A 134 -9.58 43.43 -0.28
CA SER A 134 -8.47 44.02 -1.02
C SER A 134 -9.00 45.10 -1.98
N ASP A 135 -9.38 46.24 -1.40
CA ASP A 135 -9.52 47.54 -2.07
C ASP A 135 -8.62 48.56 -1.34
#